data_AF-A0A1T3CV18-F1
#
_entry.id   AF-A0A1T3CV18-F1
#
_cell.length_a   1.000
_cell.length_b   1.000
_cell.length_c   1.000
_cell.angle_alpha   90.00
_cell.angle_beta   90.00
_cell.angle_gamma   90.00
#
_symmetry.space_group_name_H-M   'P 1'
#
loop_
_entity.id
_entity.type
_entity.pdbx_description
1 polymer ?
#
loop_
_entity_poly.entity_id
_entity_poly.type
_entity_poly.pdbx_seq_one_letter_code
_entity_poly.pdbx_strand_id
1 'polypeptide(L)'
;MIPPSTTGPINILDAATAIPKDMMAKLPTAINGPLAWSGADFEDEETYTWQLRGEDIEEIDAALQSFKSLGLDGDQVDRDNFPLPNLAARLSQSARVIHEQRGFFVLRGLEESRYSVEDSTTIYLGISSYIADKRGLQDRKGNVLFRHSAEKGGYTYLSSVSTAFNELLAEDPSAAKTLLTADWPVQISGRGAKCYLAPALAIHDGRLMASIDPNRFGPHPSSGPTNIPALTASQQSALERISKAAYRTELRLHLKTGDLLFFNNWALLHRRDSYTDGDETSRHMVRLWLRNSKLGWAVPDSMLPPWYAAYGDNGVRTKLYPLIPMPDYKVPKYSAGSAAFMIEDSDASDDE
;
A
#
# COMPACT_ATOMS: atom_id res chain seq x y z
N MET A 1 21.12 -18.02 0.10
CA MET A 1 20.74 -19.43 -0.12
C MET A 1 19.47 -19.67 0.68
N ILE A 2 18.32 -19.74 0.01
CA ILE A 2 17.02 -20.01 0.62
C ILE A 2 16.88 -21.55 0.68
N PRO A 3 16.48 -22.16 1.80
CA PRO A 3 16.31 -23.60 1.87
C PRO A 3 15.15 -24.07 0.96
N PRO A 4 15.18 -25.32 0.46
CA PRO A 4 14.20 -25.81 -0.51
C PRO A 4 12.81 -25.90 0.12
N SER A 5 11.79 -25.57 -0.69
CA SER A 5 10.39 -25.59 -0.31
C SER A 5 9.87 -27.01 -0.11
N THR A 6 9.39 -27.30 1.09
CA THR A 6 8.53 -28.47 1.35
C THR A 6 7.09 -28.10 0.99
N THR A 7 6.72 -28.29 -0.27
CA THR A 7 5.35 -28.10 -0.76
C THR A 7 4.50 -29.34 -0.50
N GLY A 8 3.87 -29.41 0.68
CA GLY A 8 2.64 -30.17 0.90
C GLY A 8 1.42 -29.23 0.82
N PRO A 9 0.19 -29.75 0.62
CA PRO A 9 -1.02 -28.93 0.70
C PRO A 9 -1.13 -28.36 2.12
N ILE A 10 -0.98 -27.04 2.26
CA ILE A 10 -1.16 -26.36 3.54
C ILE A 10 -2.65 -26.45 3.87
N ASN A 11 -3.00 -27.21 4.90
CA ASN A 11 -4.34 -27.19 5.50
C ASN A 11 -4.45 -25.88 6.30
N ILE A 12 -4.91 -24.80 5.67
CA ILE A 12 -4.82 -23.41 6.18
C ILE A 12 -5.89 -23.06 7.24
N LEU A 13 -6.37 -24.05 8.00
CA LEU A 13 -7.26 -23.84 9.15
C LEU A 13 -6.63 -24.27 10.48
N ASP A 14 -5.39 -24.78 10.46
CA ASP A 14 -4.76 -25.26 11.67
C ASP A 14 -4.06 -24.14 12.46
N ALA A 15 -4.63 -23.91 13.63
CA ALA A 15 -4.20 -23.10 14.76
C ALA A 15 -4.29 -21.58 14.58
N ALA A 16 -5.42 -21.01 15.06
CA ALA A 16 -5.35 -19.73 15.76
C ALA A 16 -4.25 -19.85 16.82
N THR A 17 -3.08 -19.26 16.57
CA THR A 17 -2.04 -19.21 17.59
C THR A 17 -2.52 -18.29 18.69
N ALA A 18 -2.88 -18.89 19.83
CA ALA A 18 -3.18 -18.15 21.03
C ALA A 18 -2.04 -17.17 21.31
N ILE A 19 -2.37 -15.89 21.46
CA ILE A 19 -1.39 -14.90 21.92
C ILE A 19 -0.77 -15.45 23.23
N PRO A 20 0.56 -15.43 23.39
CA PRO A 20 1.19 -15.70 24.67
C PRO A 20 0.49 -14.90 25.77
N LYS A 21 0.09 -15.56 26.88
CA LYS A 21 -0.69 -14.92 27.96
C LYS A 21 -0.07 -13.63 28.51
N ASP A 22 1.22 -13.41 28.26
CA ASP A 22 2.02 -12.27 28.70
C ASP A 22 2.22 -11.16 27.65
N MET A 23 1.76 -11.30 26.40
CA MET A 23 2.02 -10.28 25.36
C MET A 23 1.40 -8.92 25.70
N MET A 24 0.17 -8.91 26.24
CA MET A 24 -0.47 -7.66 26.69
C MET A 24 0.27 -7.03 27.88
N ALA A 25 0.86 -7.86 28.75
CA ALA A 25 1.67 -7.38 29.88
C ALA A 25 3.04 -6.84 29.45
N LYS A 26 3.51 -7.24 28.25
CA LYS A 26 4.75 -6.77 27.61
C LYS A 26 4.54 -5.60 26.65
N LEU A 27 3.28 -5.25 26.37
CA LEU A 27 2.96 -4.14 25.48
C LEU A 27 3.36 -2.82 26.17
N PRO A 28 4.07 -1.91 25.48
CA PRO A 28 4.34 -0.59 26.05
C PRO A 28 3.02 0.15 26.29
N THR A 29 2.98 1.00 27.31
CA THR A 29 1.82 1.85 27.61
C THR A 29 1.47 2.78 26.45
N ALA A 30 2.47 3.18 25.66
CA ALA A 30 2.32 3.90 24.41
C ALA A 30 3.49 3.59 23.47
N ILE A 31 3.22 3.53 22.17
CA ILE A 31 4.21 3.45 21.11
C ILE A 31 4.66 4.88 20.78
N ASN A 32 5.93 5.16 21.01
CA ASN A 32 6.53 6.46 20.73
C ASN A 32 7.47 6.38 19.52
N GLY A 33 7.79 7.54 18.96
CA GLY A 33 8.80 7.68 17.91
C GLY A 33 8.29 8.46 16.70
N PRO A 34 9.11 8.56 15.64
CA PRO A 34 8.81 9.42 14.49
C PRO A 34 7.55 9.07 13.71
N LEU A 35 7.03 7.85 13.89
CA LEU A 35 5.79 7.39 13.28
C LEU A 35 4.55 7.67 14.13
N ALA A 36 4.70 8.03 15.40
CA ALA A 36 3.60 8.36 16.29
C ALA A 36 3.31 9.86 16.20
N TRP A 37 2.50 10.24 15.22
CA TRP A 37 2.06 11.61 14.94
C TRP A 37 0.55 11.67 14.73
N SER A 38 -0.02 12.87 14.88
CA SER A 38 -1.39 13.22 14.49
C SER A 38 -1.37 14.20 13.32
N GLY A 39 -2.48 14.32 12.59
CA GLY A 39 -2.60 15.31 11.52
C GLY A 39 -2.39 16.76 12.00
N ALA A 40 -2.65 17.04 13.28
CA ALA A 40 -2.40 18.34 13.89
C ALA A 40 -0.91 18.69 14.00
N ASP A 41 -0.02 17.71 13.90
CA ASP A 41 1.44 17.94 13.91
C ASP A 41 1.94 18.53 12.57
N PHE A 42 1.08 18.61 11.55
CA PHE A 42 1.40 19.08 10.20
C PHE A 42 0.55 20.30 9.83
N GLU A 43 0.79 21.42 10.51
CA GLU A 43 0.14 22.70 10.18
C GLU A 43 0.52 23.22 8.79
N ASP A 44 1.74 22.93 8.34
CA ASP A 44 2.30 23.37 7.07
C ASP A 44 2.61 22.19 6.15
N GLU A 45 2.11 22.23 4.92
CA GLU A 45 2.36 21.20 3.91
C GLU A 45 3.82 21.10 3.48
N GLU A 46 4.62 22.17 3.67
CA GLU A 46 6.06 22.17 3.39
C GLU A 46 6.84 21.17 4.25
N THR A 47 6.30 20.80 5.42
CA THR A 47 6.93 19.81 6.32
C THR A 47 6.98 18.40 5.74
N TYR A 48 6.05 18.06 4.85
CA TYR A 48 5.97 16.76 4.20
C TYR A 48 6.11 16.82 2.67
N THR A 49 6.15 18.02 2.09
CA THR A 49 6.25 18.23 0.63
C THR A 49 7.66 18.63 0.21
N TRP A 50 8.24 17.83 -0.67
CA TRP A 50 9.42 18.21 -1.42
C TRP A 50 9.00 18.87 -2.73
N GLN A 51 9.22 20.18 -2.82
CA GLN A 51 9.09 20.96 -4.06
C GLN A 51 10.31 20.78 -4.99
N LEU A 52 10.07 20.27 -6.19
CA LEU A 52 11.04 20.22 -7.29
C LEU A 52 11.30 21.64 -7.81
N ARG A 53 12.57 21.95 -8.06
CA ARG A 53 13.06 23.19 -8.65
C ARG A 53 13.30 23.03 -10.15
N GLY A 54 13.54 24.13 -10.86
CA GLY A 54 13.85 24.10 -12.30
C GLY A 54 14.97 23.13 -12.67
N GLU A 55 16.08 23.17 -11.92
CA GLU A 55 17.21 22.25 -12.08
C GLU A 55 16.83 20.77 -11.87
N ASP A 56 15.95 20.49 -10.91
CA ASP A 56 15.46 19.14 -10.64
C ASP A 56 14.62 18.64 -11.85
N ILE A 57 13.82 19.54 -12.46
CA ILE A 57 13.01 19.20 -13.63
C ILE A 57 13.87 18.99 -14.87
N GLU A 58 14.88 19.82 -15.11
CA GLU A 58 15.82 19.66 -16.22
C GLU A 58 16.55 18.32 -16.16
N GLU A 59 16.93 17.87 -14.95
CA GLU A 59 17.53 16.56 -14.74
C GLU A 59 16.55 15.41 -15.03
N ILE A 60 15.29 15.53 -14.63
CA ILE A 60 14.24 14.55 -14.94
C ILE A 60 13.98 14.48 -16.45
N ASP A 61 13.94 15.63 -17.13
CA ASP A 61 13.79 15.71 -18.59
C ASP A 61 14.96 15.00 -19.29
N ALA A 62 16.20 15.25 -18.86
CA ALA A 62 17.39 14.59 -19.40
C ALA A 62 17.35 13.07 -19.18
N ALA A 63 16.95 12.61 -17.99
CA ALA A 63 16.81 11.19 -17.67
C ALA A 63 15.75 10.51 -18.55
N LEU A 64 14.60 11.16 -18.76
CA LEU A 64 13.55 10.69 -19.65
C LEU A 64 14.05 10.56 -21.09
N GLN A 65 14.74 11.56 -21.63
CA GLN A 65 15.30 11.48 -22.99
C GLN A 65 16.35 10.38 -23.12
N SER A 66 17.21 10.22 -22.10
CA SER A 66 18.18 9.13 -22.04
C SER A 66 17.49 7.77 -22.11
N PHE A 67 16.45 7.54 -21.30
CA PHE A 67 15.70 6.30 -21.32
C PHE A 67 15.03 6.05 -22.68
N LYS A 68 14.36 7.05 -23.25
CA LYS A 68 13.68 6.94 -24.56
C LYS A 68 14.66 6.60 -25.69
N SER A 69 15.89 7.08 -25.62
CA SER A 69 16.93 6.78 -26.62
C SER A 69 17.31 5.29 -26.68
N LEU A 70 17.02 4.52 -25.62
CA LEU A 70 17.30 3.09 -25.55
C LEU A 70 16.25 2.24 -26.28
N GLY A 71 15.07 2.80 -26.60
CA GLY A 71 13.98 2.07 -27.25
C GLY A 71 13.43 0.91 -26.43
N LEU A 72 13.57 0.97 -25.10
CA LEU A 72 13.06 -0.01 -24.15
C LEU A 72 11.58 0.24 -23.84
N ASP A 73 10.89 -0.81 -23.42
CA ASP A 73 9.51 -0.70 -22.93
C ASP A 73 9.50 0.02 -21.57
N GLY A 74 8.48 0.87 -21.32
CA GLY A 74 8.40 1.68 -20.10
C GLY A 74 8.42 0.87 -18.79
N ASP A 75 8.04 -0.42 -18.81
CA ASP A 75 8.12 -1.29 -17.64
C ASP A 75 9.56 -1.70 -17.26
N GLN A 76 10.50 -1.54 -18.19
CA GLN A 76 11.93 -1.83 -18.03
C GLN A 76 12.71 -0.66 -17.41
N VAL A 77 12.06 0.50 -17.16
CA VAL A 77 12.74 1.64 -16.54
C VAL A 77 13.17 1.31 -15.11
N ASP A 78 14.44 1.57 -14.81
CA ASP A 78 15.08 1.36 -13.53
C ASP A 78 16.12 2.45 -13.24
N ARG A 79 16.90 2.28 -12.18
CA ARG A 79 17.89 3.26 -11.74
C ARG A 79 19.08 3.39 -12.69
N ASP A 80 19.43 2.31 -13.39
CA ASP A 80 20.62 2.25 -14.25
C ASP A 80 20.34 2.88 -15.62
N ASN A 81 19.09 2.84 -16.08
CA ASN A 81 18.66 3.43 -17.35
C ASN A 81 17.85 4.73 -17.23
N PHE A 82 17.60 5.22 -16.01
CA PHE A 82 16.99 6.53 -15.71
C PHE A 82 17.87 7.34 -14.74
N PRO A 83 18.95 7.98 -15.24
CA PRO A 83 19.99 8.56 -14.39
C PRO A 83 19.55 9.89 -13.76
N LEU A 84 19.57 9.93 -12.42
CA LEU A 84 19.25 11.11 -11.62
C LEU A 84 20.42 11.47 -10.67
N PRO A 85 21.59 11.90 -11.19
CA PRO A 85 22.81 12.06 -10.41
C PRO A 85 22.70 13.03 -9.21
N ASN A 86 21.96 14.13 -9.32
CA ASN A 86 21.83 15.10 -8.22
C ASN A 86 20.60 14.76 -7.35
N LEU A 87 19.54 14.24 -7.96
CA LEU A 87 18.30 13.89 -7.26
C LEU A 87 18.41 12.57 -6.47
N ALA A 88 19.30 11.65 -6.85
CA ALA A 88 19.43 10.33 -6.24
C ALA A 88 19.65 10.35 -4.73
N ALA A 89 20.46 11.28 -4.23
CA ALA A 89 20.75 11.40 -2.80
C ALA A 89 19.51 11.83 -2.02
N ARG A 90 18.76 12.82 -2.54
CA ARG A 90 17.52 13.32 -1.93
C ARG A 90 16.42 12.26 -1.96
N LEU A 91 16.26 11.54 -3.09
CA LEU A 91 15.32 10.41 -3.20
C LEU A 91 15.67 9.29 -2.21
N SER A 92 16.96 8.95 -2.07
CA SER A 92 17.41 7.96 -1.09
C SER A 92 17.13 8.40 0.36
N GLN A 93 17.26 9.70 0.65
CA GLN A 93 16.90 10.26 1.96
C GLN A 93 15.39 10.18 2.18
N SER A 94 14.57 10.48 1.17
CA SER A 94 13.12 10.35 1.25
C SER A 94 12.68 8.90 1.44
N ALA A 95 13.40 7.92 0.88
CA ALA A 95 13.18 6.51 1.17
C ALA A 95 13.40 6.18 2.66
N ARG A 96 14.40 6.80 3.32
CA ARG A 96 14.58 6.68 4.79
C ARG A 96 13.44 7.33 5.56
N VAL A 97 12.96 8.50 5.14
CA VAL A 97 11.81 9.17 5.76
C VAL A 97 10.58 8.26 5.83
N ILE A 98 10.32 7.49 4.76
CA ILE A 98 9.23 6.51 4.69
C ILE A 98 9.40 5.36 5.71
N HIS A 99 10.62 4.88 5.92
CA HIS A 99 10.84 3.67 6.71
C HIS A 99 11.21 3.95 8.18
N GLU A 100 11.75 5.13 8.47
CA GLU A 100 12.40 5.46 9.74
C GLU A 100 11.82 6.73 10.40
N GLN A 101 11.11 7.58 9.64
CA GLN A 101 10.55 8.84 10.14
C GLN A 101 9.02 8.86 10.06
N ARG A 102 8.41 9.95 9.61
CA ARG A 102 6.94 10.14 9.54
C ARG A 102 6.20 9.14 8.65
N GLY A 103 6.90 8.37 7.83
CA GLY A 103 6.27 7.31 7.04
C GLY A 103 5.76 7.72 5.67
N PHE A 104 5.85 8.99 5.28
CA PHE A 104 5.41 9.45 3.96
C PHE A 104 6.10 10.75 3.52
N PHE A 105 6.03 11.05 2.23
CA PHE A 105 6.33 12.37 1.68
C PHE A 105 5.59 12.59 0.36
N VAL A 106 5.43 13.86 -0.01
CA VAL A 106 4.89 14.27 -1.31
C VAL A 106 6.02 14.87 -2.14
N LEU A 107 6.19 14.43 -3.38
CA LEU A 107 7.02 15.11 -4.38
C LEU A 107 6.11 15.98 -5.24
N ARG A 108 6.40 17.27 -5.36
CA ARG A 108 5.58 18.24 -6.11
C ARG A 108 6.39 18.96 -7.17
N GLY A 109 5.76 19.32 -8.27
CA GLY A 109 6.35 20.16 -9.33
C GLY A 109 6.40 19.52 -10.73
N LEU A 110 5.91 18.29 -10.89
CA LEU A 110 5.73 17.68 -12.21
C LEU A 110 4.46 18.23 -12.87
N GLU A 111 4.59 19.19 -13.78
CA GLU A 111 3.43 19.76 -14.47
C GLU A 111 2.85 18.78 -15.50
N GLU A 112 1.56 18.46 -15.39
CA GLU A 112 0.87 17.51 -16.28
C GLU A 112 0.93 17.93 -17.76
N SER A 113 0.77 19.22 -18.04
CA SER A 113 0.76 19.75 -19.40
C SER A 113 2.10 19.61 -20.14
N ARG A 114 3.20 19.31 -19.42
CA ARG A 114 4.53 19.16 -20.01
C ARG A 114 4.81 17.77 -20.58
N TYR A 115 4.07 16.76 -20.14
CA TYR A 115 4.40 15.37 -20.43
C TYR A 115 3.22 14.64 -21.07
N SER A 116 3.51 13.76 -22.02
CA SER A 116 2.53 12.77 -22.44
C SER A 116 2.22 11.82 -21.27
N VAL A 117 1.14 11.04 -21.38
CA VAL A 117 0.80 10.03 -20.39
C VAL A 117 1.91 8.99 -20.23
N GLU A 118 2.49 8.57 -21.36
CA GLU A 118 3.59 7.61 -21.41
C GLU A 118 4.84 8.17 -20.73
N ASP A 119 5.19 9.42 -21.02
CA ASP A 119 6.32 10.10 -20.41
C ASP A 119 6.12 10.30 -18.91
N SER A 120 4.91 10.71 -18.48
CA SER A 120 4.56 10.85 -17.05
C SER A 120 4.69 9.53 -16.30
N THR A 121 4.26 8.43 -16.93
CA THR A 121 4.38 7.08 -16.37
C THR A 121 5.84 6.68 -16.26
N THR A 122 6.62 6.90 -17.32
CA THR A 122 8.06 6.61 -17.33
C THR A 122 8.82 7.40 -16.25
N ILE A 123 8.54 8.71 -16.12
CA ILE A 123 9.10 9.55 -15.05
C ILE A 123 8.74 9.00 -13.67
N TYR A 124 7.46 8.66 -13.44
CA TYR A 124 7.02 8.14 -12.16
C TYR A 124 7.73 6.83 -11.80
N LEU A 125 7.88 5.93 -12.77
CA LEU A 125 8.58 4.67 -12.61
C LEU A 125 10.08 4.88 -12.36
N GLY A 126 10.71 5.76 -13.13
CA GLY A 126 12.11 6.16 -12.98
C GLY A 126 12.40 6.71 -11.58
N ILE A 127 11.65 7.70 -11.11
CA ILE A 127 11.75 8.27 -9.75
C ILE A 127 11.51 7.19 -8.69
N SER A 128 10.49 6.35 -8.86
CA SER A 128 10.15 5.29 -7.91
C SER A 128 11.27 4.26 -7.72
N SER A 129 12.10 4.03 -8.74
CA SER A 129 13.25 3.10 -8.67
C SER A 129 14.31 3.52 -7.66
N TYR A 130 14.39 4.82 -7.32
CA TYR A 130 15.29 5.33 -6.29
C TYR A 130 14.70 5.20 -4.87
N ILE A 131 13.38 5.06 -4.76
CA ILE A 131 12.69 4.83 -3.48
C ILE A 131 12.71 3.34 -3.12
N ALA A 132 12.56 2.46 -4.12
CA ALA A 132 12.49 1.03 -3.96
C ALA A 132 12.95 0.29 -5.22
N ASP A 133 13.71 -0.79 -5.03
CA ASP A 133 14.28 -1.60 -6.10
C ASP A 133 13.34 -2.67 -6.65
N LYS A 134 12.26 -3.00 -5.93
CA LYS A 134 11.27 -3.99 -6.37
C LYS A 134 9.90 -3.34 -6.55
N ARG A 135 9.25 -3.65 -7.67
CA ARG A 135 7.84 -3.31 -7.90
C ARG A 135 6.99 -4.57 -7.85
N GLY A 136 5.96 -4.57 -7.00
CA GLY A 136 4.99 -5.63 -6.90
C GLY A 136 3.90 -5.53 -7.97
N LEU A 137 3.20 -6.64 -8.19
CA LEU A 137 2.01 -6.65 -9.04
C LEU A 137 0.87 -5.85 -8.41
N GLN A 138 0.03 -5.21 -9.23
CA GLN A 138 -1.12 -4.41 -8.77
C GLN A 138 -2.48 -4.94 -9.20
N ASP A 139 -2.51 -5.72 -10.29
CA ASP A 139 -3.56 -6.66 -10.65
C ASP A 139 -2.97 -7.76 -11.54
N ARG A 140 -3.80 -8.74 -11.94
CA ARG A 140 -3.37 -9.86 -12.82
C ARG A 140 -2.87 -9.38 -14.18
N LYS A 141 -3.35 -8.24 -14.64
CA LYS A 141 -2.96 -7.63 -15.92
C LYS A 141 -1.73 -6.75 -15.76
N GLY A 142 -1.30 -6.45 -14.53
CA GLY A 142 -0.20 -5.54 -14.23
C GLY A 142 -0.60 -4.07 -14.22
N ASN A 143 -1.90 -3.76 -14.29
CA ASN A 143 -2.41 -2.40 -14.53
C ASN A 143 -2.00 -1.40 -13.45
N VAL A 144 -1.75 -0.19 -13.92
CA VAL A 144 -1.27 1.00 -13.23
C VAL A 144 -1.96 2.18 -13.92
N LEU A 145 -2.76 2.92 -13.17
CA LEU A 145 -3.84 3.78 -13.68
C LEU A 145 -3.37 5.24 -13.90
N PHE A 146 -3.87 5.98 -14.89
CA PHE A 146 -3.48 7.40 -15.18
C PHE A 146 -4.16 8.45 -14.26
N ARG A 147 -4.06 9.77 -14.51
CA ARG A 147 -4.36 10.85 -13.55
C ARG A 147 -5.43 11.86 -14.01
N HIS A 148 -6.40 12.14 -13.13
CA HIS A 148 -7.11 13.43 -13.02
C HIS A 148 -7.62 13.58 -11.56
N SER A 149 -7.85 14.82 -11.12
CA SER A 149 -8.50 15.08 -9.82
C SER A 149 -10.02 15.05 -9.99
N ALA A 150 -10.75 14.69 -8.93
CA ALA A 150 -12.20 14.85 -8.93
C ALA A 150 -12.57 16.34 -8.96
N GLU A 151 -13.76 16.67 -9.47
CA GLU A 151 -14.28 18.05 -9.41
C GLU A 151 -14.49 18.48 -7.96
N LYS A 152 -15.05 17.60 -7.12
CA LYS A 152 -15.28 17.83 -5.69
C LYS A 152 -14.96 16.59 -4.87
N GLY A 153 -14.32 16.78 -3.71
CA GLY A 153 -14.01 15.70 -2.77
C GLY A 153 -12.83 14.83 -3.22
N GLY A 154 -12.76 13.58 -2.72
CA GLY A 154 -11.76 12.61 -3.17
C GLY A 154 -10.35 12.84 -2.61
N TYR A 155 -10.27 13.62 -1.53
CA TYR A 155 -9.04 13.86 -0.78
C TYR A 155 -8.51 12.57 -0.18
N THR A 156 -7.19 12.45 -0.16
CA THR A 156 -6.49 11.34 0.48
C THR A 156 -6.15 11.72 1.91
N TYR A 157 -6.38 10.78 2.81
CA TYR A 157 -6.07 10.92 4.23
C TYR A 157 -5.08 9.84 4.63
N LEU A 158 -4.12 10.22 5.48
CA LEU A 158 -3.17 9.31 6.12
C LEU A 158 -3.34 9.37 7.62
N SER A 159 -3.29 8.23 8.29
CA SER A 159 -3.30 8.14 9.75
C SER A 159 -2.15 7.25 10.20
N SER A 160 -1.42 7.69 11.23
CA SER A 160 -0.45 6.85 11.89
C SER A 160 -1.12 5.64 12.54
N VAL A 161 -0.62 4.44 12.23
CA VAL A 161 -1.03 3.21 12.93
C VAL A 161 -0.66 3.28 14.40
N SER A 162 0.52 3.86 14.72
CA SER A 162 1.00 3.94 16.11
C SER A 162 0.11 4.86 16.95
N THR A 163 -0.27 6.03 16.42
CA THR A 163 -1.13 6.98 17.14
C THR A 163 -2.55 6.45 17.30
N ALA A 164 -3.15 5.92 16.22
CA ALA A 164 -4.48 5.31 16.30
C ALA A 164 -4.51 4.12 17.26
N PHE A 165 -3.45 3.31 17.29
CA PHE A 165 -3.34 2.20 18.23
C PHE A 165 -3.15 2.67 19.67
N ASN A 166 -2.40 3.73 19.93
CA ASN A 166 -2.25 4.31 21.27
C ASN A 166 -3.59 4.80 21.82
N GLU A 167 -4.38 5.52 21.02
CA GLU A 167 -5.73 5.94 21.41
C GLU A 167 -6.61 4.73 21.73
N LEU A 168 -6.62 3.73 20.84
CA LEU A 168 -7.38 2.51 21.05
C LEU A 168 -6.96 1.77 22.32
N LEU A 169 -5.65 1.65 22.57
CA LEU A 169 -5.11 0.94 23.72
C LEU A 169 -5.51 1.64 25.03
N ALA A 170 -5.52 2.98 25.05
CA ALA A 170 -5.94 3.75 26.21
C ALA A 170 -7.46 3.62 26.49
N GLU A 171 -8.28 3.56 25.45
CA GLU A 171 -9.74 3.51 25.58
C GLU A 171 -10.31 2.10 25.76
N ASP A 172 -9.76 1.12 25.05
CA ASP A 172 -10.21 -0.27 25.03
C ASP A 172 -9.05 -1.25 24.77
N PRO A 173 -8.29 -1.63 25.82
CA PRO A 173 -7.24 -2.64 25.72
C PRO A 173 -7.70 -4.00 25.19
N SER A 174 -9.00 -4.33 25.34
CA SER A 174 -9.55 -5.59 24.84
C SER A 174 -9.69 -5.57 23.32
N ALA A 175 -10.12 -4.44 22.75
CA ALA A 175 -10.13 -4.24 21.30
C ALA A 175 -8.71 -4.25 20.71
N ALA A 176 -7.75 -3.59 21.37
CA ALA A 176 -6.34 -3.64 20.98
C ALA A 176 -5.80 -5.08 20.95
N LYS A 177 -6.10 -5.87 21.99
CA LYS A 177 -5.77 -7.31 22.04
C LYS A 177 -6.39 -8.09 20.89
N THR A 178 -7.65 -7.79 20.56
CA THR A 178 -8.36 -8.45 19.45
C THR A 178 -7.65 -8.21 18.12
N LEU A 179 -7.21 -6.98 17.83
CA LEU A 179 -6.47 -6.68 16.59
C LEU A 179 -5.11 -7.37 16.51
N LEU A 180 -4.46 -7.60 17.65
CA LEU A 180 -3.18 -8.31 17.74
C LEU A 180 -3.32 -9.85 17.75
N THR A 181 -4.55 -10.38 17.87
CA THR A 181 -4.79 -11.83 17.91
C THR A 181 -4.77 -12.38 16.50
N ALA A 182 -4.05 -13.47 16.25
CA ALA A 182 -3.93 -14.08 14.93
C ALA A 182 -5.11 -15.02 14.61
N ASP A 183 -6.33 -14.53 14.75
CA ASP A 183 -7.59 -15.27 14.56
C ASP A 183 -8.53 -14.61 13.54
N TRP A 184 -8.03 -13.67 12.75
CA TRP A 184 -8.84 -13.02 11.72
C TRP A 184 -8.85 -13.88 10.46
N PRO A 185 -10.02 -14.28 9.95
CA PRO A 185 -10.12 -14.98 8.67
C PRO A 185 -9.80 -14.02 7.54
N VAL A 186 -8.66 -14.22 6.90
CA VAL A 186 -8.18 -13.39 5.82
C VAL A 186 -8.38 -14.10 4.48
N GLN A 187 -9.35 -13.64 3.69
CA GLN A 187 -9.64 -14.23 2.39
C GLN A 187 -8.51 -13.97 1.39
N ILE A 188 -8.13 -15.02 0.64
CA ILE A 188 -7.05 -15.00 -0.37
C ILE A 188 -7.45 -15.62 -1.70
N SER A 189 -8.67 -16.12 -1.88
CA SER A 189 -9.16 -16.52 -3.20
C SER A 189 -10.65 -16.24 -3.39
N GLY A 190 -11.03 -15.85 -4.62
CA GLY A 190 -12.44 -15.66 -4.99
C GLY A 190 -13.11 -16.99 -5.27
N ARG A 191 -12.41 -17.88 -5.99
CA ARG A 191 -12.81 -19.27 -6.21
C ARG A 191 -12.30 -20.17 -5.08
N GLY A 192 -13.13 -21.12 -4.64
CA GLY A 192 -12.79 -22.06 -3.57
C GLY A 192 -12.70 -21.46 -2.16
N ALA A 193 -12.87 -20.13 -2.03
CA ALA A 193 -12.97 -19.40 -0.77
C ALA A 193 -11.89 -19.76 0.27
N LYS A 194 -10.63 -19.76 -0.16
CA LYS A 194 -9.50 -20.02 0.72
C LYS A 194 -9.26 -18.80 1.60
N CYS A 195 -9.02 -19.07 2.88
CA CYS A 195 -8.59 -18.07 3.86
C CYS A 195 -7.44 -18.62 4.69
N TYR A 196 -6.73 -17.72 5.36
CA TYR A 196 -5.77 -18.05 6.41
C TYR A 196 -6.04 -17.18 7.63
N LEU A 197 -5.57 -17.59 8.80
CA LEU A 197 -5.66 -16.77 10.01
C LEU A 197 -4.43 -15.90 10.16
N ALA A 198 -4.65 -14.61 10.37
CA ALA A 198 -3.61 -13.63 10.69
C ALA A 198 -4.15 -12.58 11.66
N PRO A 199 -3.28 -11.78 12.30
CA PRO A 199 -3.75 -10.65 13.06
C PRO A 199 -3.96 -9.44 12.14
N ALA A 200 -4.82 -8.52 12.54
CA ALA A 200 -5.03 -7.25 11.85
C ALA A 200 -3.85 -6.28 12.08
N LEU A 201 -3.25 -6.34 13.28
CA LEU A 201 -2.05 -5.63 13.68
C LEU A 201 -1.00 -6.63 14.18
N ALA A 202 0.28 -6.40 13.88
CA ALA A 202 1.37 -7.22 14.39
C ALA A 202 2.47 -6.34 14.99
N ILE A 203 3.10 -6.81 16.06
CA ILE A 203 4.37 -6.25 16.53
C ILE A 203 5.48 -7.19 16.07
N HIS A 204 6.38 -6.67 15.25
CA HIS A 204 7.48 -7.42 14.68
C HIS A 204 8.72 -6.54 14.58
N ASP A 205 9.86 -7.05 15.03
CA ASP A 205 11.12 -6.30 15.13
C ASP A 205 10.97 -4.92 15.79
N GLY A 206 10.18 -4.86 16.86
CA GLY A 206 9.93 -3.63 17.62
C GLY A 206 9.04 -2.60 16.91
N ARG A 207 8.41 -2.96 15.79
CA ARG A 207 7.52 -2.08 15.02
C ARG A 207 6.09 -2.58 15.05
N LEU A 208 5.14 -1.67 15.19
CA LEU A 208 3.72 -1.95 14.98
C LEU A 208 3.39 -1.84 13.49
N MET A 209 2.78 -2.89 12.96
CA MET A 209 2.51 -3.08 11.55
C MET A 209 1.02 -3.35 11.35
N ALA A 210 0.39 -2.66 10.40
CA ALA A 210 -1.01 -2.87 10.06
C ALA A 210 -1.19 -3.64 8.74
N SER A 211 -2.06 -4.64 8.76
CA SER A 211 -2.63 -5.28 7.57
C SER A 211 -4.15 -5.22 7.66
N ILE A 212 -4.69 -4.00 7.62
CA ILE A 212 -6.12 -3.74 7.80
C ILE A 212 -6.74 -3.39 6.46
N ASP A 213 -7.58 -4.31 5.97
CA ASP A 213 -8.55 -4.07 4.91
C ASP A 213 -9.87 -4.72 5.35
N PRO A 214 -10.87 -3.94 5.77
CA PRO A 214 -12.12 -4.48 6.29
C PRO A 214 -12.82 -5.45 5.34
N ASN A 215 -12.70 -5.25 4.03
CA ASN A 215 -13.33 -6.10 3.03
C ASN A 215 -12.62 -7.46 2.86
N ARG A 216 -11.41 -7.61 3.41
CA ARG A 216 -10.62 -8.84 3.35
C ARG A 216 -10.89 -9.79 4.52
N PHE A 217 -11.47 -9.27 5.58
CA PHE A 217 -11.76 -10.02 6.79
C PHE A 217 -13.12 -10.69 6.68
N GLY A 218 -13.13 -12.01 6.81
CA GLY A 218 -14.32 -12.83 6.62
C GLY A 218 -14.71 -12.98 5.15
N PRO A 219 -15.95 -13.40 4.86
CA PRO A 219 -16.42 -13.60 3.49
C PRO A 219 -16.57 -12.25 2.78
N HIS A 220 -15.89 -12.10 1.64
CA HIS A 220 -15.97 -10.88 0.85
C HIS A 220 -17.40 -10.67 0.32
N PRO A 221 -17.96 -9.43 0.36
CA PRO A 221 -19.37 -9.17 -0.01
C PRO A 221 -19.76 -9.57 -1.44
N SER A 222 -18.78 -9.57 -2.36
CA SER A 222 -18.98 -9.99 -3.75
C SER A 222 -18.74 -11.49 -3.99
N SER A 223 -18.29 -12.24 -2.98
CA SER A 223 -18.21 -13.70 -3.06
C SER A 223 -19.62 -14.29 -2.93
N GLY A 224 -19.89 -15.37 -3.65
CA GLY A 224 -21.08 -16.19 -3.41
C GLY A 224 -21.03 -16.89 -2.04
N PRO A 225 -21.90 -17.88 -1.78
CA PRO A 225 -21.82 -18.69 -0.56
C PRO A 225 -20.41 -19.28 -0.37
N THR A 226 -19.81 -19.08 0.81
CA THR A 226 -18.47 -19.58 1.15
C THR A 226 -18.43 -20.22 2.53
N ASN A 227 -17.39 -21.02 2.78
CA ASN A 227 -17.09 -21.58 4.10
C ASN A 227 -16.18 -20.67 4.95
N ILE A 228 -15.94 -19.42 4.52
CA ILE A 228 -15.08 -18.49 5.26
C ILE A 228 -15.84 -18.00 6.50
N PRO A 229 -15.24 -18.09 7.70
CA PRO A 229 -15.88 -17.61 8.92
C PRO A 229 -16.23 -16.12 8.85
N ALA A 230 -17.43 -15.76 9.32
CA ALA A 230 -17.78 -14.37 9.56
C ALA A 230 -16.99 -13.81 10.76
N LEU A 231 -16.85 -12.48 10.81
CA LEU A 231 -16.21 -11.83 11.94
C LEU A 231 -17.06 -11.89 13.19
N THR A 232 -16.40 -12.14 14.33
CA THR A 232 -17.05 -12.06 15.65
C THR A 232 -17.46 -10.63 15.98
N ALA A 233 -18.39 -10.46 16.92
CA ALA A 233 -18.79 -9.14 17.40
C ALA A 233 -17.60 -8.34 17.97
N SER A 234 -16.65 -9.02 18.63
CA SER A 234 -15.43 -8.39 19.14
C SER A 234 -14.51 -7.91 18.02
N GLN A 235 -14.33 -8.70 16.96
CA GLN A 235 -13.54 -8.30 15.78
C GLN A 235 -14.19 -7.11 15.05
N GLN A 236 -15.51 -7.12 14.84
CA GLN A 236 -16.23 -5.99 14.24
C GLN A 236 -16.09 -4.72 15.09
N SER A 237 -16.28 -4.83 16.40
CA SER A 237 -16.12 -3.70 17.33
C SER A 237 -14.68 -3.17 17.33
N ALA A 238 -13.68 -4.05 17.26
CA ALA A 238 -12.28 -3.64 17.21
C ALA A 238 -11.93 -2.88 15.93
N LEU A 239 -12.45 -3.31 14.76
CA LEU A 239 -12.32 -2.57 13.49
C LEU A 239 -12.98 -1.19 13.56
N GLU A 240 -14.18 -1.10 14.12
CA GLU A 240 -14.88 0.18 14.26
C GLU A 240 -14.09 1.16 15.16
N ARG A 241 -13.55 0.66 16.28
CA ARG A 241 -12.80 1.48 17.24
C ARG A 241 -11.47 1.98 16.69
N ILE A 242 -10.69 1.14 16.01
CA ILE A 242 -9.45 1.60 15.37
C ILE A 242 -9.73 2.58 14.23
N SER A 243 -10.83 2.38 13.49
CA SER A 243 -11.26 3.31 12.45
C SER A 243 -11.62 4.68 13.03
N LYS A 244 -12.35 4.73 14.15
CA LYS A 244 -12.65 5.98 14.88
C LYS A 244 -11.39 6.68 15.38
N ALA A 245 -10.46 5.93 15.97
CA ALA A 245 -9.17 6.48 16.43
C ALA A 245 -8.34 7.05 15.27
N ALA A 246 -8.29 6.34 14.14
CA ALA A 246 -7.62 6.83 12.94
C ALA A 246 -8.28 8.11 12.40
N TYR A 247 -9.61 8.18 12.37
CA TYR A 247 -10.34 9.36 11.90
C TYR A 247 -10.07 10.61 12.76
N ARG A 248 -9.89 10.47 14.07
CA ARG A 248 -9.58 11.60 14.96
C ARG A 248 -8.17 12.16 14.75
N THR A 249 -7.25 11.35 14.24
CA THR A 249 -5.81 11.65 14.18
C THR A 249 -5.28 11.79 12.76
N GLU A 250 -6.13 11.69 11.75
CA GLU A 250 -5.74 11.69 10.35
C GLU A 250 -5.23 13.05 9.86
N LEU A 251 -4.32 12.99 8.89
CA LEU A 251 -3.87 14.11 8.08
C LEU A 251 -4.60 14.08 6.74
N ARG A 252 -5.32 15.16 6.42
CA ARG A 252 -5.82 15.41 5.06
C ARG A 252 -4.70 15.94 4.18
N LEU A 253 -4.39 15.23 3.09
CA LEU A 253 -3.41 15.70 2.12
C LEU A 253 -4.03 16.64 1.08
N HIS A 254 -3.34 17.74 0.83
CA HIS A 254 -3.69 18.73 -0.21
C HIS A 254 -2.97 18.42 -1.52
N LEU A 255 -3.17 17.20 -2.05
CA LEU A 255 -2.55 16.76 -3.29
C LEU A 255 -3.08 17.56 -4.49
N LYS A 256 -2.16 17.99 -5.34
CA LYS A 256 -2.43 18.66 -6.61
C LYS A 256 -2.17 17.70 -7.76
N THR A 257 -2.66 18.00 -8.96
CA THR A 257 -2.19 17.31 -10.16
C THR A 257 -0.67 17.54 -10.33
N GLY A 258 0.07 16.53 -10.77
CA GLY A 258 1.55 16.50 -10.72
C GLY A 258 2.18 15.83 -9.49
N ASP A 259 1.57 15.93 -8.30
CA ASP A 259 2.12 15.36 -7.07
C ASP A 259 2.31 13.84 -7.10
N LEU A 260 3.40 13.35 -6.54
CA LEU A 260 3.63 11.93 -6.27
C LEU A 260 3.62 11.71 -4.75
N LEU A 261 2.71 10.86 -4.27
CA LEU A 261 2.65 10.46 -2.87
C LEU A 261 3.35 9.12 -2.68
N PHE A 262 4.34 9.08 -1.79
CA PHE A 262 4.96 7.85 -1.33
C PHE A 262 4.73 7.69 0.17
N PHE A 263 4.29 6.50 0.60
CA PHE A 263 3.99 6.25 1.99
C PHE A 263 4.22 4.79 2.38
N ASN A 264 4.47 4.56 3.66
CA ASN A 264 4.71 3.25 4.23
C ASN A 264 3.40 2.57 4.58
N ASN A 265 3.02 1.56 3.79
CA ASN A 265 1.77 0.84 3.96
C ASN A 265 1.67 0.03 5.27
N TRP A 266 2.79 -0.27 5.92
CA TRP A 266 2.77 -0.95 7.23
C TRP A 266 2.52 0.01 8.38
N ALA A 267 3.03 1.24 8.24
CA ALA A 267 3.02 2.22 9.31
C ALA A 267 1.79 3.13 9.31
N LEU A 268 1.10 3.21 8.17
CA LEU A 268 0.03 4.17 7.94
C LEU A 268 -1.25 3.48 7.45
N LEU A 269 -2.37 3.86 8.05
CA LEU A 269 -3.69 3.66 7.47
C LEU A 269 -3.96 4.78 6.49
N HIS A 270 -4.75 4.49 5.46
CA HIS A 270 -5.12 5.49 4.48
C HIS A 270 -6.56 5.31 4.03
N ARG A 271 -7.20 6.43 3.71
CA ARG A 271 -8.56 6.43 3.16
C ARG A 271 -8.72 7.55 2.15
N ARG A 272 -9.86 7.53 1.48
CA ARG A 272 -10.29 8.57 0.55
C ARG A 272 -11.73 8.92 0.85
N ASP A 273 -12.06 10.20 0.85
CA ASP A 273 -13.45 10.63 0.95
C ASP A 273 -14.24 10.37 -0.35
N SER A 274 -15.56 10.45 -0.21
CA SER A 274 -16.47 10.49 -1.36
C SER A 274 -16.11 11.67 -2.28
N TYR A 275 -16.48 11.54 -3.55
CA TYR A 275 -16.20 12.53 -4.57
C TYR A 275 -17.25 12.51 -5.67
N THR A 276 -17.26 13.58 -6.45
CA THR A 276 -18.07 13.72 -7.65
C THR A 276 -17.14 14.07 -8.80
N ASP A 277 -17.24 13.29 -9.87
CA ASP A 277 -16.55 13.55 -11.14
C ASP A 277 -17.37 14.54 -11.97
N GLY A 278 -16.68 15.35 -12.77
CA GLY A 278 -17.34 16.28 -13.70
C GLY A 278 -17.51 15.64 -15.08
N ASP A 279 -18.26 16.31 -15.97
CA ASP A 279 -18.56 15.79 -17.31
C ASP A 279 -17.30 15.57 -18.18
N GLU A 280 -16.23 16.32 -17.93
CA GLU A 280 -14.96 16.26 -18.68
C GLU A 280 -13.81 15.59 -17.93
N THR A 281 -13.95 15.32 -16.62
CA THR A 281 -12.84 14.78 -15.80
C THR A 281 -13.35 13.75 -14.79
N SER A 282 -12.70 12.57 -14.78
CA SER A 282 -12.91 11.54 -13.76
C SER A 282 -11.65 11.30 -12.96
N ARG A 283 -11.75 11.24 -11.64
CA ARG A 283 -10.60 11.01 -10.77
C ARG A 283 -9.91 9.69 -11.09
N HIS A 284 -8.64 9.76 -11.43
CA HIS A 284 -7.82 8.59 -11.73
C HIS A 284 -6.45 8.75 -11.04
N MET A 285 -5.87 7.67 -10.52
CA MET A 285 -4.61 7.72 -9.77
C MET A 285 -3.69 6.56 -10.12
N VAL A 286 -2.44 6.88 -10.44
CA VAL A 286 -1.37 5.90 -10.59
C VAL A 286 -0.96 5.38 -9.22
N ARG A 287 -0.95 4.06 -9.07
CA ARG A 287 -0.49 3.41 -7.86
C ARG A 287 0.65 2.46 -8.22
N LEU A 288 1.65 2.39 -7.35
CA LEU A 288 2.69 1.35 -7.38
C LEU A 288 2.75 0.65 -6.04
N TRP A 289 3.05 -0.65 -6.08
CA TRP A 289 3.49 -1.37 -4.90
C TRP A 289 5.00 -1.49 -4.98
N LEU A 290 5.66 -1.01 -3.94
CA LEU A 290 7.09 -0.83 -3.92
C LEU A 290 7.66 -1.57 -2.70
N ARG A 291 8.76 -2.28 -2.91
CA ARG A 291 9.58 -2.86 -1.85
C ARG A 291 11.02 -2.39 -1.98
N ASN A 292 11.49 -1.71 -0.94
CA ASN A 292 12.90 -1.43 -0.77
C ASN A 292 13.56 -2.63 -0.04
N SER A 293 14.45 -3.35 -0.72
CA SER A 293 15.12 -4.53 -0.15
C SER A 293 16.10 -4.21 0.98
N LYS A 294 16.52 -2.95 1.14
CA LYS A 294 17.45 -2.52 2.20
C LYS A 294 16.73 -1.94 3.42
N LEU A 295 15.72 -1.09 3.21
CA LEU A 295 15.01 -0.36 4.26
C LEU A 295 13.67 -0.99 4.64
N GLY A 296 13.10 -1.82 3.76
CA GLY A 296 11.79 -2.43 3.96
C GLY A 296 11.75 -3.32 5.20
N TRP A 297 10.71 -3.14 6.01
CA TRP A 297 10.55 -3.89 7.27
C TRP A 297 10.35 -5.38 7.01
N ALA A 298 10.89 -6.23 7.89
CA ALA A 298 10.65 -7.67 7.84
C ALA A 298 9.15 -7.96 7.91
N VAL A 299 8.70 -8.97 7.17
CA VAL A 299 7.28 -9.33 7.10
C VAL A 299 7.05 -10.49 8.07
N PRO A 300 6.10 -10.39 9.01
CA PRO A 300 5.78 -11.49 9.92
C PRO A 300 5.39 -12.75 9.14
N ASP A 301 5.79 -13.93 9.62
CA ASP A 301 5.52 -15.20 8.94
C ASP A 301 4.03 -15.40 8.65
N SER A 302 3.16 -15.06 9.62
CA SER A 302 1.71 -15.13 9.48
C SER A 302 1.15 -14.17 8.43
N MET A 303 1.92 -13.20 7.93
CA MET A 303 1.49 -12.20 6.95
C MET A 303 2.22 -12.34 5.60
N LEU A 304 3.01 -13.40 5.40
CA LEU A 304 3.73 -13.66 4.15
C LEU A 304 2.87 -14.02 2.92
N PRO A 305 1.70 -14.69 3.01
CA PRO A 305 1.00 -15.14 1.80
C PRO A 305 0.70 -14.04 0.77
N PRO A 306 0.17 -12.85 1.15
CA PRO A 306 -0.08 -11.76 0.20
C PRO A 306 1.20 -11.12 -0.31
N TRP A 307 2.24 -11.14 0.54
CA TRP A 307 3.56 -10.67 0.18
C TRP A 307 4.17 -11.48 -0.97
N TYR A 308 4.08 -12.81 -0.90
CA TYR A 308 4.53 -13.68 -1.99
C TYR A 308 3.71 -13.50 -3.26
N ALA A 309 2.41 -13.25 -3.15
CA ALA A 309 1.58 -12.94 -4.31
C ALA A 309 2.01 -11.63 -5.02
N ALA A 310 2.45 -10.64 -4.24
CA ALA A 310 2.86 -9.34 -4.78
C ALA A 310 4.32 -9.32 -5.27
N TYR A 311 5.25 -9.99 -4.58
CA TYR A 311 6.70 -9.83 -4.77
C TYR A 311 7.49 -11.15 -4.94
N GLY A 312 6.83 -12.31 -4.88
CA GLY A 312 7.47 -13.61 -5.02
C GLY A 312 7.86 -13.95 -6.46
N ASP A 313 8.79 -14.89 -6.63
CA ASP A 313 9.38 -15.27 -7.93
C ASP A 313 8.36 -15.85 -8.93
N ASN A 314 7.22 -16.37 -8.43
CA ASN A 314 6.11 -16.86 -9.26
C ASN A 314 5.26 -15.73 -9.87
N GLY A 315 5.53 -14.47 -9.51
CA GLY A 315 4.79 -13.27 -9.93
C GLY A 315 5.42 -12.50 -11.10
N VAL A 316 6.47 -13.01 -11.75
CA VAL A 316 7.06 -12.33 -12.91
C VAL A 316 6.16 -12.54 -14.14
N ARG A 317 5.17 -11.66 -14.30
CA ARG A 317 4.47 -11.42 -15.57
C ARG A 317 4.87 -10.02 -16.08
N THR A 318 4.88 -9.82 -17.39
CA THR A 318 5.05 -8.50 -18.01
C THR A 318 4.11 -7.50 -17.34
N LYS A 319 4.65 -6.37 -16.87
CA LYS A 319 3.87 -5.36 -16.15
C LYS A 319 3.21 -4.45 -17.18
N LEU A 320 1.88 -4.54 -17.34
CA LEU A 320 1.16 -3.67 -18.28
C LEU A 320 0.77 -2.37 -17.59
N TYR A 321 1.26 -1.24 -18.07
CA TYR A 321 0.86 0.08 -17.60
C TYR A 321 -0.23 0.62 -18.56
N PRO A 322 -1.54 0.49 -18.29
CA PRO A 322 -2.61 1.07 -19.10
C PRO A 322 -2.49 2.60 -19.05
N LEU A 323 -1.82 3.11 -20.07
CA LEU A 323 -1.60 4.53 -20.29
C LEU A 323 -2.92 5.28 -20.56
N ILE A 324 -3.99 4.58 -20.95
CA ILE A 324 -5.28 5.19 -21.22
C ILE A 324 -6.30 4.65 -20.19
N PRO A 325 -7.03 5.53 -19.47
CA PRO A 325 -8.09 5.08 -18.59
C PRO A 325 -9.15 4.29 -19.38
N MET A 326 -9.68 3.23 -18.77
CA MET A 326 -10.81 2.51 -19.35
C MET A 326 -11.99 3.49 -19.50
N PRO A 327 -12.73 3.45 -20.63
CA PRO A 327 -13.90 4.33 -20.84
C PRO A 327 -14.93 4.23 -19.71
N ASP A 328 -15.06 3.02 -19.13
CA ASP A 328 -15.88 2.77 -17.96
C ASP A 328 -14.98 2.44 -16.75
N TYR A 329 -15.07 3.25 -15.68
CA TYR A 329 -14.43 2.94 -14.41
C TYR A 329 -15.10 1.71 -13.78
N LYS A 330 -14.39 0.58 -13.74
CA LYS A 330 -14.80 -0.60 -12.97
C LYS A 330 -14.21 -0.49 -11.57
N VAL A 331 -15.06 -0.29 -10.57
CA VAL A 331 -14.66 -0.43 -9.16
C VAL A 331 -13.95 -1.77 -9.01
N PRO A 332 -12.66 -1.80 -8.61
CA PRO A 332 -11.97 -3.06 -8.34
C PRO A 332 -12.81 -3.88 -7.38
N LYS A 333 -13.12 -5.14 -7.73
CA LYS A 333 -13.91 -6.03 -6.88
C LYS A 333 -13.31 -6.18 -5.49
N TYR A 334 -12.00 -5.92 -5.35
CA TYR A 334 -11.24 -5.86 -4.11
C TYR A 334 -10.57 -4.49 -4.02
N SER A 335 -10.98 -3.66 -3.06
CA SER A 335 -10.33 -2.38 -2.77
C SER A 335 -9.02 -2.63 -2.02
N ALA A 336 -7.96 -3.05 -2.71
CA ALA A 336 -6.69 -3.42 -2.07
C ALA A 336 -6.00 -2.21 -1.41
N GLY A 337 -6.42 -1.83 -0.20
CA GLY A 337 -5.72 -0.89 0.70
C GLY A 337 -4.53 -1.54 1.40
N SER A 338 -4.37 -2.84 1.25
CA SER A 338 -3.15 -3.58 1.59
C SER A 338 -2.88 -4.58 0.46
N ALA A 339 -1.62 -4.88 0.21
CA ALA A 339 -1.17 -5.61 -0.96
C ALA A 339 -1.78 -7.03 -1.12
N ALA A 340 -3.01 -7.15 -1.66
CA ALA A 340 -3.73 -8.41 -1.74
C ALA A 340 -4.26 -8.68 -3.16
N PHE A 341 -3.66 -9.66 -3.84
CA PHE A 341 -4.36 -10.44 -4.85
C PHE A 341 -5.00 -11.66 -4.24
N MET A 342 -6.08 -12.07 -4.89
CA MET A 342 -6.55 -13.44 -4.85
C MET A 342 -5.49 -14.33 -5.53
N ILE A 343 -4.94 -15.29 -4.79
CA ILE A 343 -3.89 -16.22 -5.24
C ILE A 343 -4.40 -17.15 -6.36
N GLU A 344 -5.71 -17.30 -6.52
CA GLU A 344 -6.33 -18.25 -7.45
C GLU A 344 -7.56 -17.65 -8.14
N ASP A 345 -7.35 -17.03 -9.30
CA ASP A 345 -8.36 -16.92 -10.35
C ASP A 345 -7.68 -17.30 -11.68
N SER A 346 -7.49 -18.61 -11.89
CA SER A 346 -7.23 -19.15 -13.22
C SER A 346 -8.50 -18.98 -14.04
N ASP A 347 -8.49 -18.04 -14.99
CA ASP A 347 -9.36 -18.12 -16.17
C ASP A 347 -8.81 -19.16 -17.16
N ALA A 348 -8.42 -20.34 -16.65
CA ALA A 348 -8.47 -21.52 -17.47
C ALA A 348 -9.94 -21.92 -17.45
N SER A 349 -10.66 -21.56 -18.52
CA SER A 349 -11.60 -22.51 -19.09
C SER A 349 -10.79 -23.78 -19.37
N ASP A 350 -10.72 -24.67 -18.39
CA ASP A 350 -10.68 -26.07 -18.73
C ASP A 350 -12.07 -26.33 -19.30
N ASP A 351 -12.19 -26.10 -20.61
CA ASP A 351 -13.22 -26.71 -21.42
C ASP A 351 -13.08 -28.22 -21.19
N GLU A 352 -14.02 -28.79 -20.44
CA GLU A 352 -14.76 -30.00 -20.81
C GLU A 352 -16.20 -29.90 -20.29
#